data_AF-A0A1B9DZH9-F1
#
_entry.id   AF-A0A1B9DZH9-F1
#
_cell.length_a   1.000
_cell.length_b   1.000
_cell.length_c   1.000
_cell.angle_alpha   90.00
_cell.angle_beta   90.00
_cell.angle_gamma   90.00
#
_symmetry.space_group_name_H-M   'P 1'
#
loop_
_entity.id
_entity.type
_entity.pdbx_description
1 polymer ?
#
loop_
_entity_poly.entity_id
_entity_poly.type
_entity_poly.pdbx_seq_one_letter_code
_entity_poly.pdbx_strand_id
1 'polypeptide(L)'
;MKKVKVKSLQTKFGDLTVFTQSMKISDVLYIYYVAVRGRDEEEGAVQRVLNKQRIAAIKKYILEGNIFYSTFILNWTDTKVKPIFSNDEIIIPIIPFSAQAIDGQHRLVGLQEAIKENPEIGEKEIIVTLSLNLSTKDAARIFVNINSEQKPVPKSLIYDLFGEIENDTNHSINRATDIAEELNDNIESPFYKAIKYPGQGKGVGFVDLATVVSSLKKHLESDGVFASHKLTNLQNQKIVIMNYFTALKFYYDRENLWTNRAKNPFLTNAGFFGAIEHLIKNLLIKCAEKKSFKVDDFKSLLDLPKGELLQRSDLKNLEGKSQRKAIVDFLQDNYLKSLPNQDEYEF
;
A
#
# COMPACT_ATOMS: atom_id res chain seq x y z
N MET A 1 -29.43 12.87 35.90
CA MET A 1 -28.83 12.49 34.60
C MET A 1 -27.65 13.41 34.34
N LYS A 2 -26.43 12.85 34.21
CA LYS A 2 -25.23 13.62 33.88
C LYS A 2 -25.40 14.26 32.49
N LYS A 3 -24.96 15.50 32.33
CA LYS A 3 -24.90 16.20 31.04
C LYS A 3 -23.49 16.74 30.87
N VAL A 4 -22.94 16.61 29.67
CA VAL A 4 -21.66 17.20 29.30
C VAL A 4 -21.94 18.40 28.40
N LYS A 5 -21.37 19.55 28.75
CA LYS A 5 -21.44 20.77 27.95
C LYS A 5 -20.06 21.02 27.37
N VAL A 6 -19.96 21.11 26.05
CA VAL A 6 -18.68 21.26 25.35
C VAL A 6 -18.85 22.14 24.11
N LYS A 7 -17.80 22.85 23.72
CA LYS A 7 -17.77 23.56 22.44
C LYS A 7 -17.90 22.56 21.29
N SER A 8 -18.71 22.90 20.30
CA SER A 8 -18.93 22.03 19.15
C SER A 8 -19.05 22.84 17.87
N LEU A 9 -18.50 22.29 16.79
CA LEU A 9 -18.65 22.84 15.46
C LEU A 9 -19.87 22.21 14.80
N GLN A 10 -20.91 23.02 14.54
CA GLN A 10 -22.04 22.60 13.72
C GLN A 10 -21.67 22.75 12.24
N THR A 11 -21.73 21.66 11.48
CA THR A 11 -21.43 21.63 10.04
C THR A 11 -22.55 20.97 9.25
N LYS A 12 -22.74 21.37 7.99
CA LYS A 12 -23.60 20.68 7.03
C LYS A 12 -22.76 19.84 6.06
N PHE A 13 -22.96 18.53 6.08
CA PHE A 13 -22.40 17.60 5.08
C PHE A 13 -23.52 17.19 4.12
N GLY A 14 -23.63 17.92 3.01
CA GLY A 14 -24.81 17.85 2.16
C GLY A 14 -26.06 18.31 2.93
N ASP A 15 -27.07 17.46 2.99
CA ASP A 15 -28.33 17.75 3.72
C ASP A 15 -28.26 17.40 5.22
N LEU A 16 -27.20 16.72 5.66
CA LEU A 16 -27.05 16.29 7.05
C LEU A 16 -26.37 17.35 7.89
N THR A 17 -26.97 17.68 9.04
CA THR A 17 -26.34 18.52 10.06
C THR A 17 -25.63 17.63 11.07
N VAL A 18 -24.35 17.91 11.31
CA VAL A 18 -23.52 17.18 12.25
C VAL A 18 -22.84 18.14 13.22
N PHE A 19 -22.46 17.60 14.38
CA PHE A 19 -21.80 18.33 15.46
C PHE A 19 -20.47 17.65 15.77
N THR A 20 -19.37 18.39 15.70
CA THR A 20 -18.03 17.84 15.97
C THR A 20 -17.43 18.48 17.22
N GLN A 21 -17.02 17.65 18.18
CA GLN A 21 -16.50 18.08 19.48
C GLN A 21 -15.50 17.06 20.03
N SER A 22 -14.68 17.45 21.01
CA SER A 22 -13.96 16.48 21.84
C SER A 22 -14.87 15.93 22.94
N MET A 23 -14.69 14.66 23.30
CA MET A 23 -15.39 14.01 24.40
C MET A 23 -14.45 13.07 25.15
N LYS A 24 -14.61 12.96 26.47
CA LYS A 24 -13.93 11.94 27.27
C LYS A 24 -14.26 10.54 26.75
N ILE A 25 -13.26 9.68 26.65
CA ILE A 25 -13.45 8.31 26.19
C ILE A 25 -14.44 7.57 27.09
N SER A 26 -14.39 7.77 28.41
CA SER A 26 -15.35 7.16 29.35
C SER A 26 -16.80 7.54 29.06
N ASP A 27 -17.06 8.80 28.71
CA ASP A 27 -18.40 9.28 28.35
C ASP A 27 -18.86 8.69 27.01
N VAL A 28 -17.98 8.63 26.02
CA VAL A 28 -18.28 8.01 24.72
C VAL A 28 -18.57 6.52 24.88
N LEU A 29 -17.75 5.80 25.64
CA LEU A 29 -17.92 4.37 25.90
C LEU A 29 -19.19 4.06 26.70
N TYR A 30 -19.70 5.01 27.47
CA TYR A 30 -20.95 4.86 28.19
C TYR A 30 -22.17 5.05 27.29
N ILE A 31 -22.13 6.01 26.35
CA ILE A 31 -23.28 6.30 25.49
C ILE A 31 -23.37 5.42 24.25
N TYR A 32 -22.26 4.86 23.77
CA TYR A 32 -22.26 4.19 22.47
C TYR A 32 -22.87 2.79 22.50
N TYR A 33 -23.36 2.35 21.34
CA TYR A 33 -23.65 0.95 21.05
C TYR A 33 -23.35 0.64 19.58
N VAL A 34 -23.42 -0.63 19.21
CA VAL A 34 -23.16 -1.13 17.85
C VAL A 34 -24.38 -1.89 17.37
N ALA A 35 -24.85 -1.56 16.17
CA ALA A 35 -25.93 -2.27 15.48
C ALA A 35 -25.39 -2.93 14.20
N VAL A 36 -25.45 -4.26 14.14
CA VAL A 36 -24.86 -5.10 13.10
C VAL A 36 -25.87 -5.35 11.98
N ARG A 37 -25.43 -5.06 10.75
CA ARG A 37 -26.26 -5.26 9.55
C ARG A 37 -26.69 -6.72 9.41
N GLY A 38 -27.99 -6.94 9.21
CA GLY A 38 -28.58 -8.28 8.98
C GLY A 38 -28.77 -9.12 10.24
N ARG A 39 -28.43 -8.57 11.42
CA ARG A 39 -28.75 -9.15 12.73
C ARG A 39 -29.74 -8.26 13.48
N ASP A 40 -29.53 -6.96 13.47
CA ASP A 40 -30.35 -5.99 14.19
C ASP A 40 -31.32 -5.29 13.22
N GLU A 41 -32.57 -5.09 13.64
CA GLU A 41 -33.65 -4.47 12.83
C GLU A 41 -33.72 -2.94 12.98
N GLU A 42 -32.80 -2.35 13.75
CA GLU A 42 -32.79 -0.93 14.07
C GLU A 42 -32.34 -0.04 12.91
N GLU A 43 -32.88 1.19 12.84
CA GLU A 43 -32.40 2.18 11.89
C GLU A 43 -30.90 2.48 12.08
N GLY A 44 -30.17 2.57 10.97
CA GLY A 44 -28.74 2.83 10.98
C GLY A 44 -27.83 1.62 11.26
N ALA A 45 -28.36 0.40 11.32
CA ALA A 45 -27.58 -0.83 11.47
C ALA A 45 -26.65 -1.11 10.27
N VAL A 46 -25.43 -0.57 10.31
CA VAL A 46 -24.44 -0.62 9.21
C VAL A 46 -23.15 -1.35 9.57
N GLN A 47 -22.99 -1.79 10.82
CA GLN A 47 -21.73 -2.33 11.29
C GLN A 47 -21.50 -3.79 10.93
N ARG A 48 -20.20 -4.18 10.90
CA ARG A 48 -19.75 -5.55 10.64
C ARG A 48 -19.39 -6.29 11.92
N VAL A 49 -19.35 -7.62 11.86
CA VAL A 49 -18.87 -8.46 12.96
C VAL A 49 -17.47 -8.04 13.43
N LEU A 50 -17.28 -8.00 14.75
CA LEU A 50 -16.02 -7.64 15.37
C LEU A 50 -14.93 -8.68 15.07
N ASN A 51 -13.70 -8.21 14.85
CA ASN A 51 -12.53 -9.05 14.63
C ASN A 51 -11.64 -9.00 15.88
N LYS A 52 -11.47 -10.15 16.54
CA LYS A 52 -10.70 -10.25 17.79
C LYS A 52 -9.22 -9.88 17.64
N GLN A 53 -8.58 -10.29 16.55
CA GLN A 53 -7.17 -9.96 16.29
C GLN A 53 -7.00 -8.45 16.10
N ARG A 54 -7.91 -7.81 15.37
CA ARG A 54 -7.89 -6.36 15.19
C ARG A 54 -8.09 -5.61 16.51
N ILE A 55 -9.00 -6.06 17.36
CA ILE A 55 -9.22 -5.47 18.69
C ILE A 55 -7.95 -5.59 19.54
N ALA A 56 -7.29 -6.75 19.55
CA ALA A 56 -6.05 -6.96 20.29
C ALA A 56 -4.92 -6.02 19.80
N ALA A 57 -4.78 -5.85 18.48
CA ALA A 57 -3.81 -4.92 17.91
C ALA A 57 -4.11 -3.45 18.29
N ILE A 58 -5.37 -3.04 18.22
CA ILE A 58 -5.82 -1.70 18.62
C ILE A 58 -5.56 -1.46 20.12
N LYS A 59 -5.89 -2.43 20.97
CA LYS A 59 -5.61 -2.35 22.41
C LYS A 59 -4.12 -2.12 22.67
N LYS A 60 -3.26 -2.92 22.04
CA LYS A 60 -1.80 -2.76 22.15
C LYS A 60 -1.35 -1.36 21.72
N TYR A 61 -1.82 -0.89 20.57
CA TYR A 61 -1.52 0.45 20.06
C TYR A 61 -1.86 1.56 21.08
N ILE A 62 -3.01 1.47 21.75
CA ILE A 62 -3.42 2.46 22.76
C ILE A 62 -2.55 2.36 24.03
N LEU A 63 -2.23 1.14 24.47
CA LEU A 63 -1.40 0.91 25.66
C LEU A 63 0.05 1.34 25.48
N GLU A 64 0.55 1.36 24.24
CA GLU A 64 1.84 1.95 23.86
C GLU A 64 1.84 3.50 23.96
N GLY A 65 0.72 4.11 24.35
CA GLY A 65 0.60 5.56 24.58
C GLY A 65 0.00 6.32 23.40
N ASN A 66 -0.29 5.65 22.27
CA ASN A 66 -0.85 6.29 21.09
C ASN A 66 -2.34 6.66 21.27
N ILE A 67 -2.82 7.62 20.48
CA ILE A 67 -4.22 8.08 20.49
C ILE A 67 -4.76 8.27 19.07
N PHE A 68 -6.08 8.13 18.90
CA PHE A 68 -6.74 8.37 17.63
C PHE A 68 -7.01 9.86 17.42
N TYR A 69 -6.39 10.42 16.39
CA TYR A 69 -6.67 11.78 15.92
C TYR A 69 -7.82 11.85 14.92
N SER A 70 -8.20 10.72 14.32
CA SER A 70 -9.36 10.65 13.42
C SER A 70 -10.66 10.54 14.20
N THR A 71 -11.69 11.24 13.73
CA THR A 71 -12.99 11.30 14.41
C THR A 71 -13.67 9.92 14.51
N PHE A 72 -14.44 9.75 15.58
CA PHE A 72 -15.43 8.69 15.77
C PHE A 72 -16.80 9.23 15.36
N ILE A 73 -17.50 8.50 14.49
CA ILE A 73 -18.78 8.97 13.96
C ILE A 73 -19.90 8.21 14.64
N LEU A 74 -20.73 8.96 15.34
CA LEU A 74 -21.86 8.45 16.11
C LEU A 74 -23.17 9.06 15.59
N ASN A 75 -24.25 8.31 15.75
CA ASN A 75 -25.61 8.74 15.47
C ASN A 75 -26.41 8.68 16.77
N TRP A 76 -26.92 9.82 17.25
CA TRP A 76 -27.81 9.87 18.40
C TRP A 76 -29.17 9.29 18.05
N THR A 77 -29.66 8.32 18.82
CA THR A 77 -30.90 7.58 18.54
C THR A 77 -31.96 7.72 19.64
N ASP A 78 -31.61 8.24 20.83
CA ASP A 78 -32.61 8.48 21.88
C ASP A 78 -33.56 9.64 21.47
N THR A 79 -34.83 9.29 21.23
CA THR A 79 -35.86 10.23 20.81
C THR A 79 -36.48 11.03 21.96
N LYS A 80 -36.35 10.55 23.21
CA LYS A 80 -36.93 11.17 24.41
C LYS A 80 -36.05 12.29 24.93
N VAL A 81 -34.74 12.11 24.91
CA VAL A 81 -33.76 13.08 25.39
C VAL A 81 -32.72 13.32 24.32
N LYS A 82 -32.71 14.52 23.73
CA LYS A 82 -31.83 14.88 22.62
C LYS A 82 -30.69 15.80 23.07
N PRO A 83 -29.53 15.75 22.41
CA PRO A 83 -28.50 16.77 22.52
C PRO A 83 -29.08 18.13 22.08
N ILE A 84 -28.66 19.19 22.74
CA ILE A 84 -29.12 20.56 22.45
C ILE A 84 -27.90 21.39 22.08
N PHE A 85 -27.91 21.96 20.88
CA PHE A 85 -26.88 22.88 20.41
C PHE A 85 -27.37 24.33 20.51
N SER A 86 -26.54 25.20 21.09
CA SER A 86 -26.79 26.64 21.19
C SER A 86 -25.48 27.38 21.47
N ASN A 87 -25.28 28.55 20.87
CA ASN A 87 -24.12 29.41 21.10
C ASN A 87 -22.76 28.68 20.97
N ASP A 88 -22.59 27.89 19.89
CA ASP A 88 -21.37 27.09 19.61
C ASP A 88 -21.03 26.04 20.67
N GLU A 89 -22.01 25.68 21.51
CA GLU A 89 -21.89 24.65 22.52
C GLU A 89 -22.98 23.59 22.32
N ILE A 90 -22.60 22.33 22.53
CA ILE A 90 -23.54 21.20 22.57
C ILE A 90 -23.64 20.67 24.01
N ILE A 91 -24.87 20.45 24.46
CA ILE A 91 -25.19 19.78 25.71
C ILE A 91 -25.60 18.35 25.38
N ILE A 92 -24.76 17.39 25.73
CA ILE A 92 -24.96 15.96 25.46
C ILE A 92 -25.38 15.27 26.77
N PRO A 93 -26.57 14.65 26.82
CA PRO A 93 -26.95 13.83 27.96
C PRO A 93 -26.15 12.52 27.94
N ILE A 94 -25.63 12.10 29.09
CA ILE A 94 -24.84 10.85 29.21
C ILE A 94 -25.82 9.73 29.58
N ILE A 95 -26.37 9.08 28.55
CA ILE A 95 -27.38 8.02 28.65
C ILE A 95 -26.80 6.73 28.05
N PRO A 96 -26.88 5.58 28.73
CA PRO A 96 -26.43 4.31 28.16
C PRO A 96 -27.08 4.01 26.81
N PHE A 97 -26.28 3.54 25.85
CA PHE A 97 -26.77 3.04 24.55
C PHE A 97 -27.66 4.04 23.78
N SER A 98 -27.34 5.33 23.87
CA SER A 98 -28.08 6.42 23.22
C SER A 98 -27.46 6.89 21.91
N ALA A 99 -26.26 6.41 21.58
CA ALA A 99 -25.54 6.78 20.37
C ALA A 99 -25.03 5.54 19.60
N GLN A 100 -25.55 5.32 18.41
CA GLN A 100 -25.13 4.24 17.53
C GLN A 100 -23.77 4.56 16.88
N ALA A 101 -22.82 3.64 16.90
CA ALA A 101 -21.57 3.79 16.19
C ALA A 101 -21.76 3.59 14.68
N ILE A 102 -21.40 4.59 13.88
CA ILE A 102 -21.41 4.56 12.41
C ILE A 102 -20.01 4.30 11.85
N ASP A 103 -18.98 4.88 12.46
CA ASP A 103 -17.57 4.53 12.21
C ASP A 103 -16.77 4.46 13.51
N GLY A 104 -15.76 3.58 13.50
CA GLY A 104 -14.84 3.42 14.63
C GLY A 104 -15.19 2.32 15.62
N GLN A 105 -16.12 1.40 15.31
CA GLN A 105 -16.54 0.35 16.25
C GLN A 105 -15.37 -0.49 16.82
N HIS A 106 -14.40 -0.93 16.01
CA HIS A 106 -13.24 -1.71 16.49
C HIS A 106 -12.32 -0.85 17.36
N ARG A 107 -12.25 0.47 17.08
CA ARG A 107 -11.49 1.44 17.87
C ARG A 107 -12.14 1.66 19.24
N LEU A 108 -13.47 1.81 19.29
CA LEU A 108 -14.24 1.92 20.54
C LEU A 108 -14.09 0.67 21.42
N VAL A 109 -14.23 -0.52 20.83
CA VAL A 109 -14.03 -1.78 21.57
C VAL A 109 -12.58 -1.92 22.03
N GLY A 110 -11.60 -1.54 21.22
CA GLY A 110 -10.20 -1.56 21.65
C GLY A 110 -9.89 -0.58 22.78
N LEU A 111 -10.47 0.63 22.76
CA LEU A 111 -10.43 1.57 23.89
C LEU A 111 -11.05 0.98 25.16
N GLN A 112 -12.20 0.32 25.03
CA GLN A 112 -12.86 -0.36 26.14
C GLN A 112 -11.99 -1.46 26.74
N GLU A 113 -11.31 -2.27 25.91
CA GLU A 113 -10.40 -3.30 26.41
C GLU A 113 -9.10 -2.73 26.99
N ALA A 114 -8.61 -1.60 26.50
CA ALA A 114 -7.42 -0.94 27.03
C ALA A 114 -7.69 -0.29 28.40
N ILE A 115 -8.87 0.30 28.61
CA ILE A 115 -9.29 0.90 29.89
C ILE A 115 -9.33 -0.10 31.04
N LYS A 116 -9.65 -1.37 30.74
CA LYS A 116 -9.60 -2.44 31.75
C LYS A 116 -8.21 -2.64 32.34
N GLU A 117 -7.16 -2.34 31.58
CA GLU A 117 -5.76 -2.43 32.01
C GLU A 117 -5.21 -1.09 32.50
N ASN A 118 -5.56 0.01 31.84
CA ASN A 118 -5.19 1.36 32.26
C ASN A 118 -6.42 2.29 32.28
N PRO A 119 -7.07 2.45 33.45
CA PRO A 119 -8.26 3.28 33.60
C PRO A 119 -8.08 4.75 33.23
N GLU A 120 -6.86 5.30 33.32
CA GLU A 120 -6.58 6.72 32.98
C GLU A 120 -6.83 7.04 31.50
N ILE A 121 -6.82 6.01 30.63
CA ILE A 121 -7.21 6.18 29.22
C ILE A 121 -8.63 6.72 29.11
N GLY A 122 -9.53 6.38 30.04
CA GLY A 122 -10.91 6.85 30.05
C GLY A 122 -11.04 8.37 30.21
N GLU A 123 -10.05 9.02 30.81
CA GLU A 123 -10.04 10.48 31.04
C GLU A 123 -9.49 11.26 29.84
N LYS A 124 -8.83 10.59 28.89
CA LYS A 124 -8.39 11.23 27.63
C LYS A 124 -9.58 11.56 26.75
N GLU A 125 -9.40 12.54 25.87
CA GLU A 125 -10.42 12.98 24.93
C GLU A 125 -10.20 12.43 23.52
N ILE A 126 -11.29 12.17 22.81
CA ILE A 126 -11.33 11.80 21.40
C ILE A 126 -12.27 12.73 20.64
N ILE A 127 -12.02 12.90 19.34
CA ILE A 127 -12.89 13.72 18.47
C ILE A 127 -14.11 12.89 18.08
N VAL A 128 -15.30 13.38 18.39
CA VAL A 128 -16.58 12.77 18.04
C VAL A 128 -17.33 13.66 17.05
N THR A 129 -17.80 13.07 15.96
CA THR A 129 -18.75 13.69 15.05
C THR A 129 -20.10 13.02 15.26
N LEU A 130 -21.06 13.79 15.77
CA LEU A 130 -22.37 13.33 16.16
C LEU A 130 -23.43 13.81 15.15
N SER A 131 -24.14 12.86 14.55
CA SER A 131 -25.38 13.10 13.81
C SER A 131 -26.58 12.82 14.70
N LEU A 132 -27.76 13.32 14.35
CA LEU A 132 -29.00 13.07 15.10
C LEU A 132 -30.00 12.32 14.21
N ASN A 133 -30.47 11.15 14.66
CA ASN A 133 -31.52 10.34 14.02
C ASN A 133 -31.28 10.10 12.52
N LEU A 134 -30.11 9.59 12.15
CA LEU A 134 -29.85 9.16 10.77
C LEU A 134 -30.80 8.03 10.36
N SER A 135 -31.31 8.13 9.13
CA SER A 135 -31.93 6.99 8.47
C SER A 135 -30.89 5.90 8.16
N THR A 136 -31.34 4.66 8.00
CA THR A 136 -30.44 3.55 7.55
C THR A 136 -29.72 3.88 6.24
N LYS A 137 -30.39 4.60 5.33
CA LYS A 137 -29.82 5.00 4.05
C LYS A 137 -28.66 5.99 4.23
N ASP A 138 -28.83 6.97 5.12
CA ASP A 138 -27.80 7.98 5.39
C ASP A 138 -26.62 7.39 6.16
N ALA A 139 -26.89 6.57 7.17
CA ALA A 139 -25.87 5.82 7.89
C ALA A 139 -25.03 4.95 6.93
N ALA A 140 -25.68 4.25 6.00
CA ALA A 140 -25.00 3.39 5.03
C ALA A 140 -24.14 4.21 4.06
N ARG A 141 -24.65 5.37 3.61
CA ARG A 141 -23.90 6.29 2.74
C ARG A 141 -22.63 6.79 3.44
N ILE A 142 -22.73 7.21 4.70
CA ILE A 142 -21.58 7.65 5.50
C ILE A 142 -20.57 6.52 5.64
N PHE A 143 -21.03 5.33 6.04
CA PHE A 143 -20.17 4.15 6.21
C PHE A 143 -19.39 3.80 4.93
N VAL A 144 -20.07 3.77 3.78
CA VAL A 144 -19.45 3.48 2.48
C VAL A 144 -18.46 4.56 2.10
N ASN A 145 -18.83 5.84 2.17
CA ASN A 145 -17.94 6.95 1.77
C ASN A 145 -16.62 6.96 2.56
N ILE A 146 -16.65 6.60 3.84
CA ILE A 146 -15.44 6.54 4.68
C ILE A 146 -14.55 5.36 4.29
N ASN A 147 -15.15 4.20 4.07
CA ASN A 147 -14.39 2.96 3.92
C ASN A 147 -13.99 2.65 2.47
N SER A 148 -14.70 3.19 1.47
CA SER A 148 -14.45 2.87 0.06
C SER A 148 -13.24 3.61 -0.54
N GLU A 149 -13.01 4.87 -0.16
CA GLU A 149 -11.94 5.69 -0.74
C GLU A 149 -10.63 5.69 0.06
N GLN A 150 -10.68 5.33 1.36
CA GLN A 150 -9.49 5.30 2.20
C GLN A 150 -8.62 4.08 1.89
N LYS A 151 -7.49 4.33 1.23
CA LYS A 151 -6.41 3.34 1.10
C LYS A 151 -5.45 3.46 2.31
N PRO A 152 -5.06 2.35 2.95
CA PRO A 152 -4.00 2.36 3.94
C PRO A 152 -2.74 2.99 3.36
N VAL A 153 -2.00 3.75 4.18
CA VAL A 153 -0.68 4.26 3.79
C VAL A 153 0.24 3.06 3.56
N PRO A 154 0.85 2.89 2.36
CA PRO A 154 1.76 1.79 2.11
C PRO A 154 2.94 1.82 3.09
N LYS A 155 3.33 0.64 3.60
CA LYS A 155 4.45 0.53 4.57
C LYS A 155 5.75 1.10 4.02
N SER A 156 6.02 0.93 2.72
CA SER A 156 7.23 1.47 2.09
C SER A 156 7.26 3.00 2.09
N LEU A 157 6.10 3.68 2.03
CA LEU A 157 6.03 5.13 2.14
C LEU A 157 6.34 5.60 3.57
N ILE A 158 5.83 4.90 4.58
CA ILE A 158 6.15 5.18 5.99
C ILE A 158 7.66 5.07 6.20
N TYR A 159 8.28 4.02 5.67
CA TYR A 159 9.73 3.86 5.72
C TYR A 159 10.46 5.00 5.01
N ASP A 160 10.08 5.34 3.77
CA ASP A 160 10.72 6.43 3.02
C ASP A 160 10.64 7.79 3.75
N LEU A 161 9.55 8.04 4.47
CA LEU A 161 9.33 9.31 5.18
C LEU A 161 10.08 9.40 6.52
N PHE A 162 10.19 8.30 7.25
CA PHE A 162 10.63 8.34 8.63
C PHE A 162 11.91 7.55 8.92
N GLY A 163 12.41 6.75 7.96
CA GLY A 163 13.70 6.04 8.00
C GLY A 163 13.88 5.00 9.12
N GLU A 164 13.16 5.11 10.22
CA GLU A 164 13.53 4.50 11.51
C GLU A 164 12.35 3.87 12.28
N ILE A 165 11.11 3.88 11.76
CA ILE A 165 9.98 3.46 12.61
C ILE A 165 9.90 1.92 12.78
N GLU A 166 10.49 1.11 11.91
CA GLU A 166 10.58 -0.33 12.17
C GLU A 166 11.92 -0.89 11.67
N ASN A 167 12.62 -1.62 12.53
CA ASN A 167 13.49 -2.73 12.13
C ASN A 167 12.64 -3.84 11.46
N ASP A 168 11.81 -3.48 10.48
CA ASP A 168 10.97 -4.42 9.75
C ASP A 168 11.89 -5.19 8.81
N THR A 169 12.27 -6.38 9.26
CA THR A 169 12.99 -7.38 8.45
C THR A 169 12.28 -7.72 7.14
N ASN A 170 11.00 -7.35 6.99
CA ASN A 170 10.21 -7.51 5.76
C ASN A 170 10.10 -6.23 4.93
N HIS A 171 10.76 -5.13 5.30
CA HIS A 171 10.69 -3.88 4.54
C HIS A 171 11.07 -4.07 3.07
N SER A 172 12.15 -4.79 2.79
CA SER A 172 12.58 -5.11 1.42
C SER A 172 11.57 -5.97 0.65
N ILE A 173 10.81 -6.82 1.36
CA ILE A 173 9.72 -7.63 0.77
C ILE A 173 8.54 -6.72 0.42
N ASN A 174 8.16 -5.82 1.33
CA ASN A 174 7.09 -4.84 1.09
C ASN A 174 7.43 -3.96 -0.11
N ARG A 175 8.67 -3.44 -0.20
CA ARG A 175 9.14 -2.68 -1.37
C ARG A 175 9.06 -3.48 -2.67
N ALA A 176 9.56 -4.71 -2.66
CA ALA A 176 9.53 -5.54 -3.85
C ALA A 176 8.09 -5.86 -4.30
N THR A 177 7.16 -5.97 -3.33
CA THR A 177 5.73 -6.14 -3.60
C THR A 177 5.14 -4.87 -4.21
N ASP A 178 5.45 -3.69 -3.68
CA ASP A 178 4.99 -2.41 -4.25
C ASP A 178 5.54 -2.16 -5.67
N ILE A 179 6.77 -2.61 -5.96
CA ILE A 179 7.35 -2.58 -7.31
C ILE A 179 6.62 -3.58 -8.22
N ALA A 180 6.29 -4.78 -7.73
CA ALA A 180 5.51 -5.74 -8.49
C ALA A 180 4.10 -5.21 -8.84
N GLU A 181 3.45 -4.52 -7.91
CA GLU A 181 2.17 -3.84 -8.16
C GLU A 181 2.29 -2.76 -9.23
N GLU A 182 3.33 -1.91 -9.15
CA GLU A 182 3.60 -0.91 -10.19
C GLU A 182 3.77 -1.54 -11.57
N LEU A 183 4.58 -2.60 -11.66
CA LEU A 183 4.82 -3.32 -12.90
C LEU A 183 3.54 -3.98 -13.44
N ASN A 184 2.62 -4.41 -12.57
CA ASN A 184 1.41 -5.10 -12.99
C ASN A 184 0.24 -4.16 -13.34
N ASP A 185 0.10 -3.05 -12.62
CA ASP A 185 -1.10 -2.22 -12.66
C ASP A 185 -0.92 -0.92 -13.46
N ASN A 186 0.30 -0.49 -13.70
CA ASN A 186 0.58 0.65 -14.57
C ASN A 186 0.41 0.25 -16.04
N ILE A 187 -0.49 0.93 -16.77
CA ILE A 187 -0.80 0.63 -18.18
C ILE A 187 0.39 0.85 -19.13
N GLU A 188 1.32 1.71 -18.76
CA GLU A 188 2.54 1.96 -19.52
C GLU A 188 3.63 0.92 -19.21
N SER A 189 3.42 0.07 -18.21
CA SER A 189 4.40 -0.93 -17.83
C SER A 189 4.57 -2.01 -18.90
N PRO A 190 5.82 -2.41 -19.18
CA PRO A 190 6.11 -3.61 -19.98
C PRO A 190 5.46 -4.90 -19.43
N PHE A 191 5.09 -4.93 -18.14
CA PHE A 191 4.47 -6.06 -17.45
C PHE A 191 3.01 -5.81 -17.06
N TYR A 192 2.31 -4.87 -17.71
CA TYR A 192 0.91 -4.62 -17.42
C TYR A 192 0.08 -5.92 -17.49
N LYS A 193 -0.55 -6.28 -16.36
CA LYS A 193 -1.30 -7.53 -16.13
C LYS A 193 -0.52 -8.81 -16.41
N ALA A 194 0.81 -8.77 -16.29
CA ALA A 194 1.71 -9.89 -16.52
C ALA A 194 2.20 -10.55 -15.21
N ILE A 195 1.95 -9.97 -14.03
CA ILE A 195 2.39 -10.55 -12.76
C ILE A 195 1.24 -11.36 -12.14
N LYS A 196 1.57 -12.58 -11.71
CA LYS A 196 0.63 -13.53 -11.12
C LYS A 196 0.71 -13.46 -9.60
N TYR A 197 -0.42 -13.16 -8.97
CA TYR A 197 -0.58 -13.13 -7.52
C TYR A 197 -1.07 -14.47 -6.97
N PRO A 198 -0.74 -14.81 -5.70
CA PRO A 198 -1.24 -16.02 -5.05
C PRO A 198 -2.76 -16.14 -5.12
N GLY A 199 -3.27 -17.36 -5.34
CA GLY A 199 -4.70 -17.63 -5.41
C GLY A 199 -5.37 -17.32 -6.77
N GLN A 200 -4.66 -16.72 -7.72
CA GLN A 200 -5.17 -16.51 -9.08
C GLN A 200 -5.20 -17.82 -9.90
N GLY A 201 -6.21 -17.93 -10.76
CA GLY A 201 -6.45 -19.11 -11.60
C GLY A 201 -5.33 -19.42 -12.60
N LYS A 202 -5.40 -20.62 -13.21
CA LYS A 202 -4.47 -21.00 -14.28
C LYS A 202 -4.64 -20.05 -15.48
N GLY A 203 -3.53 -19.61 -16.07
CA GLY A 203 -3.52 -18.73 -17.24
C GLY A 203 -3.54 -17.22 -16.94
N VAL A 204 -3.58 -16.82 -15.66
CA VAL A 204 -3.45 -15.42 -15.24
C VAL A 204 -1.98 -15.13 -14.92
N GLY A 205 -1.42 -14.08 -15.55
CA GLY A 205 -0.02 -13.68 -15.39
C GLY A 205 1.01 -14.66 -15.97
N PHE A 206 2.25 -14.19 -16.11
CA PHE A 206 3.39 -14.90 -16.70
C PHE A 206 4.57 -15.01 -15.75
N VAL A 207 4.75 -14.00 -14.90
CA VAL A 207 5.80 -13.94 -13.89
C VAL A 207 5.14 -14.01 -12.52
N ASP A 208 5.54 -14.97 -11.70
CA ASP A 208 4.99 -15.10 -10.35
C ASP A 208 5.47 -13.94 -9.46
N LEU A 209 4.60 -13.42 -8.58
CA LEU A 209 4.97 -12.41 -7.58
C LEU A 209 6.21 -12.85 -6.77
N ALA A 210 6.30 -14.14 -6.43
CA ALA A 210 7.45 -14.69 -5.72
C ALA A 210 8.77 -14.54 -6.49
N THR A 211 8.74 -14.59 -7.82
CA THR A 211 9.92 -14.34 -8.66
C THR A 211 10.33 -12.88 -8.60
N VAL A 212 9.39 -11.96 -8.73
CA VAL A 212 9.66 -10.52 -8.62
C VAL A 212 10.28 -10.20 -7.27
N VAL A 213 9.64 -10.64 -6.18
CA VAL A 213 10.12 -10.44 -4.81
C VAL A 213 11.51 -11.06 -4.60
N SER A 214 11.71 -12.33 -4.98
CA SER A 214 13.00 -13.01 -4.78
C SER A 214 14.15 -12.42 -5.60
N SER A 215 13.87 -11.88 -6.79
CA SER A 215 14.88 -11.20 -7.61
C SER A 215 15.31 -9.84 -7.07
N LEU A 216 14.45 -9.17 -6.28
CA LEU A 216 14.66 -7.78 -5.84
C LEU A 216 15.01 -7.65 -4.35
N LYS A 217 14.46 -8.50 -3.47
CA LYS A 217 14.51 -8.35 -2.00
C LYS A 217 15.90 -7.97 -1.50
N LYS A 218 16.92 -8.77 -1.80
CA LYS A 218 18.30 -8.54 -1.34
C LYS A 218 18.89 -7.21 -1.83
N HIS A 219 18.48 -6.74 -3.01
CA HIS A 219 19.02 -5.51 -3.60
C HIS A 219 18.35 -4.25 -3.05
N LEU A 220 17.18 -4.40 -2.43
CA LEU A 220 16.37 -3.34 -1.81
C LEU A 220 16.60 -3.21 -0.30
N GLU A 221 17.47 -4.02 0.28
CA GLU A 221 17.93 -3.88 1.67
C GLU A 221 18.77 -2.60 1.84
N SER A 222 18.96 -2.14 3.08
CA SER A 222 19.68 -0.90 3.39
C SER A 222 21.16 -0.93 2.99
N ASP A 223 21.75 -2.12 2.89
CA ASP A 223 23.09 -2.41 2.37
C ASP A 223 23.05 -2.99 0.93
N GLY A 224 21.89 -2.98 0.30
CA GLY A 224 21.67 -3.48 -1.06
C GLY A 224 22.25 -2.57 -2.15
N VAL A 225 22.25 -3.08 -3.40
CA VAL A 225 22.87 -2.39 -4.54
C VAL A 225 22.15 -1.07 -4.88
N PHE A 226 20.84 -0.96 -4.66
CA PHE A 226 20.18 0.33 -4.85
C PHE A 226 20.64 1.36 -3.82
N ALA A 227 20.81 0.96 -2.56
CA ALA A 227 21.29 1.84 -1.50
C ALA A 227 22.74 2.29 -1.73
N SER A 228 23.62 1.40 -2.22
CA SER A 228 25.01 1.75 -2.54
C SER A 228 25.12 2.82 -3.64
N HIS A 229 24.10 2.96 -4.48
CA HIS A 229 24.00 4.00 -5.52
C HIS A 229 23.08 5.16 -5.12
N LYS A 230 22.74 5.30 -3.83
CA LYS A 230 21.88 6.35 -3.27
C LYS A 230 20.44 6.36 -3.84
N LEU A 231 19.97 5.21 -4.33
CA LEU A 231 18.60 5.00 -4.82
C LEU A 231 17.74 4.36 -3.73
N THR A 232 17.61 5.04 -2.59
CA THR A 232 16.90 4.51 -1.41
C THR A 232 15.39 4.74 -1.44
N ASN A 233 14.91 5.69 -2.23
CA ASN A 233 13.48 6.01 -2.36
C ASN A 233 12.74 5.00 -3.27
N LEU A 234 11.52 4.60 -2.90
CA LEU A 234 10.73 3.61 -3.65
C LEU A 234 10.44 4.07 -5.09
N GLN A 235 10.12 5.34 -5.29
CA GLN A 235 9.81 5.86 -6.64
C GLN A 235 11.02 5.78 -7.56
N ASN A 236 12.21 6.11 -7.08
CA ASN A 236 13.43 5.98 -7.87
C ASN A 236 13.70 4.51 -8.25
N GLN A 237 13.52 3.58 -7.31
CA GLN A 237 13.66 2.14 -7.58
C GLN A 237 12.66 1.64 -8.61
N LYS A 238 11.38 2.05 -8.50
CA LYS A 238 10.33 1.77 -9.49
C LYS A 238 10.71 2.28 -10.88
N ILE A 239 11.12 3.55 -10.98
CA ILE A 239 11.47 4.19 -12.25
C ILE A 239 12.67 3.50 -12.91
N VAL A 240 13.71 3.16 -12.15
CA VAL A 240 14.90 2.47 -12.66
C VAL A 240 14.53 1.12 -13.28
N ILE A 241 13.76 0.30 -12.56
CA ILE A 241 13.33 -1.02 -13.02
C ILE A 241 12.38 -0.89 -14.23
N MET A 242 11.43 0.06 -14.17
CA MET A 242 10.50 0.33 -15.26
C MET A 242 11.24 0.75 -16.54
N ASN A 243 12.14 1.72 -16.44
CA ASN A 243 12.87 2.25 -17.59
C ASN A 243 13.78 1.19 -18.22
N TYR A 244 14.41 0.35 -17.41
CA TYR A 244 15.22 -0.76 -17.91
C TYR A 244 14.37 -1.75 -18.72
N PHE A 245 13.23 -2.20 -18.18
CA PHE A 245 12.35 -3.11 -18.92
C PHE A 245 11.69 -2.44 -20.13
N THR A 246 11.43 -1.13 -20.09
CA THR A 246 10.95 -0.38 -21.26
C THR A 246 12.00 -0.34 -22.36
N ALA A 247 13.29 -0.25 -22.02
CA ALA A 247 14.38 -0.37 -22.99
C ALA A 247 14.43 -1.78 -23.61
N LEU A 248 14.30 -2.85 -22.82
CA LEU A 248 14.22 -4.22 -23.35
C LEU A 248 12.98 -4.42 -24.25
N LYS A 249 11.82 -3.93 -23.82
CA LYS A 249 10.57 -3.96 -24.58
C LYS A 249 10.72 -3.31 -25.94
N PHE A 250 11.41 -2.16 -26.02
CA PHE A 250 11.65 -1.48 -27.28
C PHE A 250 12.38 -2.34 -28.32
N TYR A 251 13.40 -3.11 -27.93
CA TYR A 251 14.10 -4.01 -28.85
C TYR A 251 13.19 -5.17 -29.32
N TYR A 252 12.43 -5.76 -28.40
CA TYR A 252 11.57 -6.91 -28.72
C TYR A 252 10.28 -6.51 -29.46
N ASP A 253 9.74 -5.31 -29.24
CA ASP A 253 8.56 -4.81 -29.96
C ASP A 253 8.86 -4.55 -31.44
N ARG A 254 10.08 -4.12 -31.78
CA ARG A 254 10.52 -3.95 -33.19
C ARG A 254 10.40 -5.24 -34.00
N GLU A 255 10.38 -6.39 -33.34
CA GLU A 255 10.24 -7.72 -33.93
C GLU A 255 8.92 -8.42 -33.56
N ASN A 256 7.97 -7.69 -32.97
CA ASN A 256 6.68 -8.21 -32.48
C ASN A 256 6.84 -9.38 -31.49
N LEU A 257 7.93 -9.41 -30.72
CA LEU A 257 8.23 -10.47 -29.77
C LEU A 257 7.71 -10.18 -28.38
N TRP A 258 7.64 -8.92 -27.94
CA TRP A 258 7.35 -8.62 -26.53
C TRP A 258 5.97 -9.12 -26.09
N THR A 259 4.93 -8.79 -26.86
CA THR A 259 3.55 -9.22 -26.58
C THR A 259 3.30 -10.70 -26.91
N ASN A 260 4.21 -11.32 -27.66
CA ASN A 260 4.14 -12.73 -28.02
C ASN A 260 4.63 -13.62 -26.87
N ARG A 261 3.72 -14.00 -25.98
CA ARG A 261 3.97 -14.82 -24.78
C ARG A 261 4.67 -16.16 -25.05
N ALA A 262 4.49 -16.72 -26.24
CA ALA A 262 5.13 -17.97 -26.62
C ALA A 262 6.61 -17.79 -26.98
N LYS A 263 7.01 -16.57 -27.36
CA LYS A 263 8.36 -16.24 -27.81
C LYS A 263 9.15 -15.37 -26.84
N ASN A 264 8.50 -14.45 -26.11
CA ASN A 264 9.17 -13.54 -25.19
C ASN A 264 9.83 -14.31 -24.03
N PRO A 265 11.17 -14.29 -23.88
CA PRO A 265 11.84 -14.95 -22.77
C PRO A 265 11.59 -14.23 -21.43
N PHE A 266 11.37 -12.91 -21.43
CA PHE A 266 11.19 -12.09 -20.23
C PHE A 266 9.82 -12.21 -19.57
N LEU A 267 8.81 -12.68 -20.30
CA LEU A 267 7.51 -13.10 -19.75
C LEU A 267 7.58 -14.52 -19.18
N THR A 268 8.67 -14.82 -18.46
CA THR A 268 8.87 -16.07 -17.73
C THR A 268 9.60 -15.78 -16.42
N ASN A 269 9.48 -16.68 -15.45
CA ASN A 269 10.18 -16.53 -14.18
C ASN A 269 11.72 -16.45 -14.34
N ALA A 270 12.29 -17.27 -15.24
CA ALA A 270 13.73 -17.21 -15.52
C ALA A 270 14.11 -15.92 -16.25
N GLY A 271 13.29 -15.53 -17.23
CA GLY A 271 13.29 -14.26 -17.96
C GLY A 271 13.50 -13.04 -17.08
N PHE A 272 12.48 -12.79 -16.25
CA PHE A 272 12.44 -11.65 -15.35
C PHE A 272 13.63 -11.64 -14.40
N PHE A 273 13.93 -12.79 -13.79
CA PHE A 273 15.02 -12.91 -12.83
C PHE A 273 16.38 -12.61 -13.47
N GLY A 274 16.67 -13.19 -14.64
CA GLY A 274 17.92 -12.96 -15.37
C GLY A 274 18.08 -11.50 -15.81
N ALA A 275 17.00 -10.85 -16.24
CA ALA A 275 17.03 -9.43 -16.58
C ALA A 275 17.33 -8.54 -15.36
N ILE A 276 16.71 -8.80 -14.20
CA ILE A 276 17.06 -8.09 -12.96
C ILE A 276 18.51 -8.33 -12.57
N GLU A 277 19.00 -9.57 -12.68
CA GLU A 277 20.38 -9.90 -12.35
C GLU A 277 21.38 -9.12 -13.21
N HIS A 278 21.13 -8.99 -14.51
CA HIS A 278 21.93 -8.14 -15.42
C HIS A 278 21.85 -6.66 -15.03
N LEU A 279 20.64 -6.12 -14.84
CA LEU A 279 20.46 -4.72 -14.42
C LEU A 279 21.33 -4.39 -13.20
N ILE A 280 21.22 -5.22 -12.15
CA ILE A 280 21.90 -4.99 -10.88
C ILE A 280 23.42 -5.13 -11.00
N LYS A 281 23.90 -6.13 -11.74
CA LYS A 281 25.35 -6.41 -11.83
C LYS A 281 26.09 -5.48 -12.80
N ASN A 282 25.43 -5.03 -13.86
CA ASN A 282 26.13 -4.46 -15.00
C ASN A 282 25.68 -3.03 -15.34
N LEU A 283 24.37 -2.78 -15.36
CA LEU A 283 23.86 -1.50 -15.87
C LEU A 283 23.70 -0.43 -14.79
N LEU A 284 23.37 -0.83 -13.56
CA LEU A 284 23.05 0.13 -12.50
C LEU A 284 24.24 1.05 -12.18
N ILE A 285 25.45 0.49 -12.09
CA ILE A 285 26.68 1.26 -11.89
C ILE A 285 26.97 2.22 -13.05
N LYS A 286 26.73 1.80 -14.29
CA LYS A 286 27.00 2.61 -15.49
C LYS A 286 26.01 3.76 -15.65
N CYS A 287 24.74 3.52 -15.36
CA CYS A 287 23.73 4.56 -15.29
C CYS A 287 24.02 5.54 -14.14
N ALA A 288 24.51 5.06 -13.00
CA ALA A 288 24.93 5.91 -11.90
C ALA A 288 26.16 6.78 -12.25
N GLU A 289 27.16 6.23 -12.92
CA GLU A 289 28.32 6.97 -13.47
C GLU A 289 27.85 8.08 -14.44
N LYS A 290 26.89 7.75 -15.32
CA LYS A 290 26.23 8.72 -16.23
C LYS A 290 25.26 9.68 -15.52
N LYS A 291 24.96 9.46 -14.23
CA LYS A 291 23.96 10.19 -13.43
C LYS A 291 22.56 10.20 -14.06
N SER A 292 22.22 9.17 -14.84
CA SER A 292 20.94 9.10 -15.55
C SER A 292 20.47 7.66 -15.70
N PHE A 293 19.18 7.44 -15.41
CA PHE A 293 18.49 6.15 -15.49
C PHE A 293 17.30 6.23 -16.45
N LYS A 294 17.38 7.06 -17.50
CA LYS A 294 16.30 7.18 -18.49
C LYS A 294 16.33 5.97 -19.42
N VAL A 295 15.20 5.73 -20.08
CA VAL A 295 15.07 4.66 -21.08
C VAL A 295 16.18 4.74 -22.14
N ASP A 296 16.50 5.94 -22.63
CA ASP A 296 17.50 6.11 -23.68
C ASP A 296 18.93 5.85 -23.19
N ASP A 297 19.21 6.04 -21.90
CA ASP A 297 20.51 5.67 -21.32
C ASP A 297 20.67 4.16 -21.29
N PHE A 298 19.62 3.43 -20.90
CA PHE A 298 19.62 1.96 -20.96
C PHE A 298 19.76 1.45 -22.40
N LYS A 299 19.05 2.07 -23.37
CA LYS A 299 19.24 1.75 -24.80
C LYS A 299 20.65 2.06 -25.27
N SER A 300 21.29 3.13 -24.78
CA SER A 300 22.68 3.46 -25.15
C SER A 300 23.72 2.47 -24.61
N LEU A 301 23.35 1.65 -23.63
CA LEU A 301 24.21 0.64 -23.01
C LEU A 301 23.94 -0.78 -23.53
N LEU A 302 22.80 -0.98 -24.21
CA LEU A 302 22.35 -2.27 -24.74
C LEU A 302 22.28 -2.18 -26.26
N ASP A 303 23.02 -3.03 -26.96
CA ASP A 303 22.92 -3.15 -28.41
C ASP A 303 22.36 -4.53 -28.76
N LEU A 304 21.03 -4.67 -28.74
CA LEU A 304 20.38 -5.93 -29.11
C LEU A 304 20.14 -5.96 -30.63
N PRO A 305 20.91 -6.75 -31.41
CA PRO A 305 20.84 -6.77 -32.86
C PRO A 305 19.52 -7.35 -33.37
N LYS A 306 19.02 -6.77 -34.46
CA LYS A 306 17.77 -7.19 -35.10
C LYS A 306 17.93 -8.59 -35.70
N GLY A 307 17.02 -9.50 -35.40
CA GLY A 307 16.98 -10.87 -35.94
C GLY A 307 17.80 -11.89 -35.14
N GLU A 308 18.52 -11.45 -34.11
CA GLU A 308 19.38 -12.28 -33.25
C GLU A 308 18.92 -12.24 -31.77
N LEU A 309 17.67 -11.83 -31.54
CA LEU A 309 17.10 -11.77 -30.19
C LEU A 309 16.85 -13.17 -29.63
N LEU A 310 17.28 -13.38 -28.38
CA LEU A 310 16.98 -14.57 -27.61
C LEU A 310 15.46 -14.79 -27.49
N GLN A 311 14.99 -15.98 -27.81
CA GLN A 311 13.59 -16.36 -27.70
C GLN A 311 13.41 -17.49 -26.69
N ARG A 312 12.17 -17.66 -26.23
CA ARG A 312 11.78 -18.72 -25.30
C ARG A 312 12.06 -20.12 -25.86
N SER A 313 12.04 -20.31 -27.18
CA SER A 313 12.42 -21.57 -27.84
C SER A 313 13.84 -22.00 -27.51
N ASP A 314 14.75 -21.04 -27.39
CA ASP A 314 16.19 -21.25 -27.20
C ASP A 314 16.49 -21.70 -25.76
N LEU A 315 15.55 -21.41 -24.85
CA LEU A 315 15.61 -21.74 -23.43
C LEU A 315 14.91 -23.05 -23.07
N LYS A 316 14.10 -23.64 -23.97
CA LYS A 316 13.11 -24.67 -23.60
C LYS A 316 13.72 -25.96 -23.00
N ASN A 317 14.94 -26.30 -23.40
CA ASN A 317 15.62 -27.53 -22.99
C ASN A 317 16.55 -27.32 -21.78
N LEU A 318 16.59 -26.10 -21.24
CA LEU A 318 17.44 -25.74 -20.11
C LEU A 318 16.63 -25.76 -18.82
N GLU A 319 17.27 -26.19 -17.73
CA GLU A 319 16.72 -26.03 -16.38
C GLU A 319 16.67 -24.55 -15.98
N GLY A 320 15.80 -24.20 -15.02
CA GLY A 320 15.53 -22.80 -14.67
C GLY A 320 16.76 -21.96 -14.31
N LYS A 321 17.77 -22.53 -13.65
CA LYS A 321 19.04 -21.82 -13.35
C LYS A 321 19.86 -21.56 -14.62
N SER A 322 19.93 -22.53 -15.52
CA SER A 322 20.61 -22.41 -16.80
C SER A 322 19.90 -21.45 -17.74
N GLN A 323 18.56 -21.39 -17.71
CA GLN A 323 17.79 -20.39 -18.44
C GLN A 323 18.13 -18.97 -17.97
N ARG A 324 18.15 -18.72 -16.65
CA ARG A 324 18.55 -17.42 -16.09
C ARG A 324 19.95 -17.02 -16.54
N LYS A 325 20.89 -17.95 -16.47
CA LYS A 325 22.26 -17.72 -16.92
C LYS A 325 22.31 -17.35 -18.40
N ALA A 326 21.62 -18.08 -19.26
CA ALA A 326 21.57 -17.79 -20.70
C ALA A 326 21.01 -16.40 -21.00
N ILE A 327 20.02 -15.93 -20.22
CA ILE A 327 19.49 -14.57 -20.34
C ILE A 327 20.53 -13.52 -19.94
N VAL A 328 21.22 -13.73 -18.80
CA VAL A 328 22.28 -12.83 -18.33
C VAL A 328 23.41 -12.77 -19.36
N ASP A 329 23.87 -13.93 -19.85
CA ASP A 329 24.93 -14.05 -20.84
C ASP A 329 24.54 -13.34 -22.15
N PHE A 330 23.33 -13.58 -22.68
CA PHE A 330 22.83 -12.87 -23.87
C PHE A 330 22.82 -11.35 -23.70
N LEU A 331 22.27 -10.86 -22.58
CA LEU A 331 22.23 -9.42 -22.32
C LEU A 331 23.63 -8.84 -22.08
N GLN A 332 24.58 -9.64 -21.58
CA GLN A 332 25.96 -9.25 -21.31
C GLN A 332 26.83 -9.24 -22.58
N ASP A 333 26.59 -10.16 -23.50
CA ASP A 333 27.28 -10.22 -24.79
C ASP A 333 26.86 -9.03 -25.67
N ASN A 334 25.61 -8.59 -25.51
CA ASN A 334 25.04 -7.42 -26.18
C ASN A 334 25.11 -6.14 -25.32
N TYR A 335 25.95 -6.15 -24.29
CA TYR A 335 26.26 -4.97 -23.50
C TYR A 335 27.44 -4.22 -24.13
N LEU A 336 27.24 -2.95 -24.47
CA LEU A 336 28.28 -2.11 -25.07
C LEU A 336 29.36 -1.81 -24.03
N LYS A 337 30.50 -2.50 -24.15
CA LYS A 337 31.71 -2.15 -23.40
C LYS A 337 32.31 -0.88 -24.01
N SER A 338 32.21 0.24 -23.30
CA SER A 338 33.14 1.35 -23.50
C SER A 338 34.49 0.97 -22.91
N LEU A 339 35.20 0.02 -23.53
CA LEU A 339 36.63 -0.06 -23.31
C LEU A 339 37.23 1.06 -24.17
N PRO A 340 37.93 2.04 -23.56
CA PRO A 340 38.71 3.01 -24.32
C PRO A 340 39.60 2.25 -25.32
N ASN A 341 39.83 2.82 -26.50
CA ASN A 341 40.86 2.26 -27.38
C ASN A 341 42.22 2.33 -26.68
N GLN A 342 43.20 1.51 -27.10
CA GLN A 342 44.51 1.46 -26.43
C GLN A 342 45.17 2.85 -26.32
N ASP A 343 44.92 3.71 -27.32
CA ASP A 343 45.38 5.09 -27.44
C ASP A 343 44.60 6.10 -26.58
N GLU A 344 43.46 5.72 -26.02
CA GLU A 344 42.69 6.51 -25.05
C GLU A 344 43.10 6.26 -23.59
N TYR A 345 43.93 5.23 -23.34
CA TYR A 345 44.50 5.00 -22.02
C TYR A 345 45.76 5.85 -21.80
N GLU A 346 45.79 6.60 -20.71
CA GLU A 346 47.02 7.23 -20.21
C GLU A 346 47.76 6.21 -19.33
N PHE A 347 49.04 5.94 -19.63
CA PHE A 347 49.90 4.98 -18.92
C PHE A 347 50.93 5.68 -18.03
#